data_AF-A0A388KSZ9-F1
#
_entry.id   AF-A0A388KSZ9-F1
#
_cell.length_a   1.000
_cell.length_b   1.000
_cell.length_c   1.000
_cell.angle_alpha   90.00
_cell.angle_beta   90.00
_cell.angle_gamma   90.00
#
_symmetry.space_group_name_H-M   'P 1'
#
loop_
_entity.id
_entity.type
_entity.pdbx_description
1 polymer ?
#
loop_
_entity_poly.entity_id
_entity_poly.type
_entity_poly.pdbx_seq_one_letter_code
_entity_poly.pdbx_strand_id
1 'polypeptide(L)'
;MKTVSAGSMIGTFLFVAMATMLASSPAGAAPLTNCDFFIACNKWVIPTLKICPGGDTAYTQCAGGIVHHVNTGPATVDIETQNVNSDWCAMSAGANGPWNAIKCANKFSTIQEWVHKKNLQDDAPWFLNRYIKIHISAAEYKGGWGNYNSNGRARDCVMIRTSSSFAKPNGTPCA
;
A
#
# COMPACT_ATOMS: atom_id res chain seq x y z
N MET A 1 -46.18 67.26 6.17
CA MET A 1 -45.29 67.82 5.13
C MET A 1 -43.84 67.48 5.49
N LYS A 2 -43.14 66.79 4.57
CA LYS A 2 -41.66 66.69 4.41
C LYS A 2 -40.87 66.04 5.57
N THR A 3 -39.92 65.12 5.41
CA THR A 3 -39.27 64.49 4.24
C THR A 3 -38.49 63.25 4.73
N VAL A 4 -38.33 62.31 3.81
CA VAL A 4 -37.62 61.02 3.82
C VAL A 4 -36.12 61.09 4.17
N SER A 5 -35.60 59.99 4.76
CA SER A 5 -34.28 59.45 4.42
C SER A 5 -34.28 57.93 4.68
N ALA A 6 -34.56 57.15 3.63
CA ALA A 6 -34.30 55.71 3.60
C ALA A 6 -33.19 55.50 2.56
N GLY A 7 -31.96 55.30 3.05
CA GLY A 7 -30.78 55.11 2.23
C GLY A 7 -30.63 53.65 1.78
N SER A 8 -30.62 53.49 0.46
CA SER A 8 -29.97 52.48 -0.40
C SER A 8 -29.82 51.02 0.04
N MET A 9 -30.47 50.18 -0.77
CA MET A 9 -30.02 48.85 -1.18
C MET A 9 -28.63 48.90 -1.86
N ILE A 10 -27.79 47.89 -1.58
CA ILE A 10 -26.80 47.16 -2.42
C ILE A 10 -26.23 46.12 -1.41
N GLY A 11 -26.35 44.81 -1.53
CA GLY A 11 -26.40 43.96 -2.71
C GLY A 11 -25.10 43.17 -2.79
N THR A 12 -24.98 42.06 -2.05
CA THR A 12 -24.13 40.91 -2.46
C THR A 12 -24.53 39.65 -1.69
N PHE A 13 -25.23 38.75 -2.38
CA PHE A 13 -25.30 37.34 -2.01
C PHE A 13 -23.92 36.73 -2.27
N LEU A 14 -23.30 36.15 -1.24
CA LEU A 14 -22.20 35.21 -1.41
C LEU A 14 -22.46 34.01 -0.52
N PHE A 15 -23.11 33.02 -1.12
CA PHE A 15 -23.14 31.65 -0.65
C PHE A 15 -21.70 31.11 -0.66
N VAL A 16 -21.02 31.15 0.47
CA VAL A 16 -19.86 30.27 0.67
C VAL A 16 -20.40 28.95 1.19
N ALA A 17 -20.86 28.12 0.26
CA ALA A 17 -20.98 26.70 0.51
C ALA A 17 -19.55 26.20 0.82
N MET A 18 -19.25 26.02 2.10
CA MET A 18 -18.10 25.22 2.54
C MET A 18 -18.38 23.78 2.12
N ALA A 19 -18.08 23.47 0.86
CA ALA A 19 -17.79 22.12 0.45
C ALA A 19 -16.53 21.71 1.21
N THR A 20 -16.71 21.10 2.37
CA THR A 20 -15.68 20.26 2.95
C THR A 20 -15.38 19.20 1.89
N MET A 21 -14.30 19.44 1.15
CA MET A 21 -13.72 18.45 0.26
C MET A 21 -13.36 17.26 1.14
N LEU A 22 -14.25 16.27 1.19
CA LEU A 22 -13.80 14.90 1.33
C LEU A 22 -12.82 14.72 0.18
N ALA A 23 -11.53 14.77 0.50
CA ALA A 23 -10.49 14.26 -0.36
C ALA A 23 -10.83 12.79 -0.56
N SER A 24 -11.68 12.51 -1.54
CA SER A 24 -11.88 11.19 -2.10
C SER A 24 -10.53 10.83 -2.68
N SER A 25 -9.72 10.21 -1.82
CA SER A 25 -8.57 9.43 -2.26
C SER A 25 -9.07 8.61 -3.44
N PRO A 26 -8.42 8.69 -4.63
CA PRO A 26 -8.88 7.96 -5.80
C PRO A 26 -9.10 6.53 -5.36
N ALA A 27 -10.31 5.99 -5.58
CA ALA A 27 -10.81 4.74 -5.01
C ALA A 27 -9.63 3.77 -4.83
N GLY A 28 -9.16 3.67 -3.59
CA GLY A 28 -7.87 3.05 -3.30
C GLY A 28 -7.95 1.62 -3.81
N ALA A 29 -7.04 1.23 -4.71
CA ALA A 29 -7.04 -0.14 -5.18
C ALA A 29 -6.87 -1.08 -3.99
N ALA A 30 -7.69 -2.13 -3.93
CA ALA A 30 -7.70 -3.06 -2.82
C ALA A 30 -6.66 -4.17 -3.04
N PRO A 31 -5.87 -4.54 -2.00
CA PRO A 31 -4.96 -5.68 -2.05
C PRO A 31 -5.66 -6.95 -2.52
N LEU A 32 -6.80 -7.30 -1.91
CA LEU A 32 -7.56 -8.52 -2.22
C LEU A 32 -8.16 -8.59 -3.63
N THR A 33 -8.23 -7.46 -4.34
CA THR A 33 -8.60 -7.49 -5.76
C THR A 33 -7.48 -8.08 -6.62
N ASN A 34 -6.23 -7.95 -6.19
CA ASN A 34 -5.03 -8.25 -6.97
C ASN A 34 -4.15 -9.37 -6.40
N CYS A 35 -4.26 -9.63 -5.10
CA CYS A 35 -3.37 -10.45 -4.31
C CYS A 35 -4.11 -11.09 -3.13
N ASP A 36 -3.83 -12.36 -2.85
CA ASP A 36 -4.44 -13.12 -1.75
C ASP A 36 -3.68 -12.91 -0.43
N PHE A 37 -2.48 -12.34 -0.46
CA PHE A 37 -1.77 -11.88 0.74
C PHE A 37 -1.87 -10.37 0.89
N PHE A 38 -2.01 -9.92 2.13
CA PHE A 38 -2.11 -8.49 2.48
C PHE A 38 -1.35 -8.19 3.78
N ILE A 39 -1.01 -6.92 4.00
CA ILE A 39 -0.42 -6.47 5.27
C ILE A 39 -1.55 -6.27 6.28
N ALA A 40 -1.41 -6.81 7.50
CA ALA A 40 -2.46 -6.95 8.51
C ALA A 40 -3.31 -5.70 8.80
N CYS A 41 -2.80 -4.50 8.52
CA CYS A 41 -3.51 -3.25 8.76
C CYS A 41 -4.85 -3.12 8.05
N ASN A 42 -4.92 -3.57 6.80
CA ASN A 42 -6.12 -3.41 6.00
C ASN A 42 -6.04 -4.27 4.73
N LYS A 43 -6.94 -5.24 4.62
CA LYS A 43 -7.06 -6.08 3.42
C LYS A 43 -7.68 -5.38 2.21
N TRP A 44 -8.24 -4.20 2.41
CA TRP A 44 -8.95 -3.41 1.39
C TRP A 44 -8.20 -2.16 0.93
N VAL A 45 -7.05 -1.83 1.54
CA VAL A 45 -6.25 -0.65 1.18
C VAL A 45 -4.79 -1.04 1.05
N ILE A 46 -4.18 -0.81 -0.12
CA ILE A 46 -2.75 -1.05 -0.33
C ILE A 46 -1.94 -0.04 0.52
N PRO A 47 -1.14 -0.51 1.48
CA PRO A 47 -0.40 0.38 2.38
C PRO A 47 0.71 1.12 1.64
N THR A 48 0.94 2.36 2.04
CA THR A 48 2.01 3.20 1.47
C THR A 48 3.24 3.19 2.37
N LEU A 49 4.30 2.50 1.95
CA LEU A 49 5.56 2.45 2.68
C LEU A 49 6.43 3.68 2.39
N LYS A 50 6.90 4.32 3.46
CA LYS A 50 7.96 5.34 3.41
C LYS A 50 9.30 4.63 3.35
N ILE A 51 10.09 4.90 2.33
CA ILE A 51 11.31 4.16 2.03
C ILE A 51 12.48 5.13 1.97
N CYS A 52 13.62 4.74 2.57
CA CYS A 52 14.89 5.41 2.36
C CYS A 52 15.76 4.68 1.32
N PRO A 53 16.50 5.44 0.48
CA PRO A 53 17.58 4.87 -0.31
C PRO A 53 18.68 4.32 0.61
N GLY A 54 19.55 3.49 0.04
CA GLY A 54 20.65 2.84 0.74
C GLY A 54 20.21 1.71 1.70
N GLY A 55 21.09 0.72 1.87
CA GLY A 55 20.95 -0.35 2.86
C GLY A 55 19.74 -1.28 2.67
N ASP A 56 19.68 -2.31 3.50
CA ASP A 56 18.56 -3.24 3.57
C ASP A 56 17.62 -2.83 4.71
N THR A 57 16.32 -2.95 4.51
CA THR A 57 15.34 -2.54 5.54
C THR A 57 14.08 -3.36 5.44
N ALA A 58 13.67 -3.96 6.56
CA ALA A 58 12.37 -4.58 6.71
C ALA A 58 11.34 -3.56 7.21
N TYR A 59 10.16 -3.57 6.61
CA TYR A 59 9.09 -2.63 6.91
C TYR A 59 7.95 -3.35 7.63
N THR A 60 7.70 -2.89 8.85
CA THR A 60 6.47 -3.13 9.59
C THR A 60 5.85 -1.77 9.88
N GLN A 61 4.80 -1.41 9.14
CA GLN A 61 4.10 -0.14 9.36
C GLN A 61 2.98 -0.26 10.41
N CYS A 62 2.61 -1.48 10.77
CA CYS A 62 1.38 -1.76 11.50
C CYS A 62 1.61 -2.89 12.49
N ALA A 63 0.82 -2.94 13.55
CA ALA A 63 0.82 -4.08 14.47
C ALA A 63 0.33 -5.33 13.70
N GLY A 64 1.27 -6.18 13.28
CA GLY A 64 1.02 -7.39 12.50
C GLY A 64 1.85 -7.49 11.22
N GLY A 65 1.98 -8.70 10.69
CA GLY A 65 2.75 -9.02 9.49
C GLY A 65 1.90 -9.19 8.23
N ILE A 66 2.39 -10.01 7.32
CA ILE A 66 1.66 -10.48 6.14
C ILE A 66 0.62 -11.53 6.57
N VAL A 67 -0.57 -11.46 5.98
CA VAL A 67 -1.72 -12.33 6.26
C VAL A 67 -2.20 -12.92 4.94
N HIS A 68 -2.60 -14.19 4.94
CA HIS A 68 -3.14 -14.87 3.77
C HIS A 68 -4.67 -14.98 3.87
N HIS A 69 -5.36 -14.43 2.87
CA HIS A 69 -6.79 -14.58 2.69
C HIS A 69 -7.09 -15.84 1.87
N VAL A 70 -7.61 -16.88 2.52
CA VAL A 70 -7.81 -18.19 1.88
C VAL A 70 -9.25 -18.66 1.99
N ASN A 71 -9.77 -19.22 0.91
CA ASN A 71 -11.03 -19.96 0.93
C ASN A 71 -10.75 -21.43 1.28
N THR A 72 -11.27 -21.91 2.39
CA THR A 72 -11.09 -23.29 2.88
C THR A 72 -12.15 -24.26 2.34
N GLY A 73 -13.10 -23.77 1.53
CA GLY A 73 -14.30 -24.48 1.11
C GLY A 73 -15.55 -23.93 1.82
N PRO A 74 -15.71 -24.17 3.14
CA PRO A 74 -16.90 -23.73 3.87
C PRO A 74 -16.85 -22.26 4.28
N ALA A 75 -15.66 -21.64 4.30
CA ALA A 75 -15.48 -20.25 4.69
C ALA A 75 -14.26 -19.64 4.01
N THR A 76 -14.21 -18.30 4.01
CA THR A 76 -12.99 -17.56 3.71
C THR A 76 -12.43 -17.00 5.01
N VAL A 77 -11.16 -17.28 5.28
CA VAL A 77 -10.47 -16.91 6.52
C VAL A 77 -9.19 -16.14 6.24
N ASP A 78 -8.81 -15.30 7.18
CA ASP A 78 -7.54 -14.57 7.17
C ASP A 78 -6.58 -15.30 8.13
N ILE A 79 -5.50 -15.89 7.61
CA ILE A 79 -4.53 -16.69 8.38
C ILE A 79 -3.24 -15.90 8.53
N GLU A 80 -2.81 -15.70 9.77
CA GLU A 80 -1.54 -15.03 10.06
C GLU A 80 -0.33 -15.88 9.64
N THR A 81 0.64 -15.23 9.02
CA THR A 81 1.91 -15.88 8.65
C THR A 81 2.96 -15.66 9.74
N GLN A 82 3.91 -16.58 9.82
CA GLN A 82 5.13 -16.48 10.63
C GLN A 82 6.35 -16.23 9.73
N ASN A 83 6.47 -17.03 8.67
CA ASN A 83 7.50 -16.86 7.65
C ASN A 83 6.84 -16.80 6.29
N VAL A 84 7.29 -15.87 5.45
CA VAL A 84 6.85 -15.68 4.08
C VAL A 84 8.08 -15.64 3.20
N ASN A 85 8.06 -16.46 2.16
CA ASN A 85 9.10 -16.52 1.15
C ASN A 85 8.58 -15.89 -0.14
N SER A 86 9.47 -15.18 -0.84
CA SER A 86 9.19 -14.55 -2.13
C SER A 86 10.29 -14.86 -3.13
N ASP A 87 9.93 -14.96 -4.40
CA ASP A 87 10.82 -15.30 -5.51
C ASP A 87 10.99 -14.16 -6.52
N TRP A 88 9.94 -13.36 -6.79
CA TRP A 88 10.02 -12.21 -7.68
C TRP A 88 9.18 -11.01 -7.21
N CYS A 89 9.47 -9.85 -7.79
CA CYS A 89 8.62 -8.67 -7.65
C CYS A 89 8.48 -7.91 -8.96
N ALA A 90 7.43 -7.11 -9.06
CA ALA A 90 7.18 -6.22 -10.18
C ALA A 90 6.64 -4.87 -9.71
N MET A 91 6.89 -3.82 -10.48
CA MET A 91 6.46 -2.46 -10.15
C MET A 91 5.56 -1.86 -11.22
N SER A 92 4.66 -0.96 -10.82
CA SER A 92 3.79 -0.24 -11.75
C SER A 92 3.44 1.16 -11.24
N ALA A 93 3.01 2.03 -12.16
CA ALA A 93 2.39 3.31 -11.82
C ALA A 93 0.92 3.14 -11.38
N GLY A 94 0.27 2.02 -11.76
CA GLY A 94 -1.10 1.69 -11.40
C GLY A 94 -1.20 0.37 -10.64
N ALA A 95 -2.23 0.22 -9.81
CA ALA A 95 -2.40 -1.01 -9.02
C ALA A 95 -2.75 -2.25 -9.86
N ASN A 96 -3.19 -2.06 -11.11
CA ASN A 96 -3.58 -3.14 -12.02
C ASN A 96 -2.54 -3.36 -13.14
N GLY A 97 -1.35 -2.76 -13.03
CA GLY A 97 -0.32 -2.80 -14.06
C GLY A 97 -0.40 -1.65 -15.07
N PRO A 98 0.37 -1.72 -16.18
CA PRO A 98 1.28 -2.81 -16.55
C PRO A 98 2.44 -2.98 -15.58
N TRP A 99 2.92 -4.22 -15.44
CA TRP A 99 3.93 -4.60 -14.45
C TRP A 99 5.33 -4.65 -15.07
N ASN A 100 6.28 -3.94 -14.45
CA ASN A 100 7.69 -4.00 -14.81
C ASN A 100 8.46 -4.85 -13.80
N ALA A 101 8.70 -6.11 -14.14
CA ALA A 101 9.47 -7.04 -13.32
C ALA A 101 10.96 -6.69 -13.29
N ILE A 102 11.52 -6.22 -14.42
CA ILE A 102 12.95 -5.92 -14.56
C ILE A 102 13.39 -4.83 -13.59
N LYS A 103 12.64 -3.73 -13.50
CA LYS A 103 12.99 -2.61 -12.59
C LYS A 103 12.80 -2.97 -11.11
N CYS A 104 11.88 -3.88 -10.81
CA CYS A 104 11.67 -4.33 -9.43
C CYS A 104 12.67 -5.40 -9.01
N ALA A 105 13.16 -6.21 -9.95
CA ALA A 105 13.99 -7.38 -9.68
C ALA A 105 15.08 -7.10 -8.63
N ASN A 106 15.13 -7.96 -7.62
CA ASN A 106 16.07 -7.88 -6.49
C ASN A 106 15.95 -6.61 -5.61
N LYS A 107 14.88 -5.81 -5.72
CA LYS A 107 14.66 -4.62 -4.88
C LYS A 107 13.70 -4.85 -3.74
N PHE A 108 12.68 -5.67 -3.95
CA PHE A 108 11.72 -6.05 -2.93
C PHE A 108 11.62 -7.56 -2.81
N SER A 109 11.45 -7.99 -1.58
CA SER A 109 11.28 -9.38 -1.18
C SER A 109 10.46 -9.40 0.12
N THR A 110 10.28 -10.59 0.68
CA THR A 110 9.79 -10.78 2.05
C THR A 110 10.94 -11.27 2.93
N ILE A 111 10.87 -10.96 4.22
CA ILE A 111 11.70 -11.56 5.27
C ILE A 111 10.79 -11.81 6.46
N GLN A 112 10.73 -13.06 6.92
CA GLN A 112 9.72 -13.47 7.91
C GLN A 112 8.31 -13.04 7.43
N GLU A 113 7.56 -12.33 8.24
CA GLU A 113 6.23 -11.81 7.93
C GLU A 113 6.23 -10.35 7.43
N TRP A 114 7.39 -9.82 6.98
CA TRP A 114 7.54 -8.41 6.61
C TRP A 114 7.96 -8.21 5.16
N VAL A 115 7.62 -7.03 4.63
CA VAL A 115 8.15 -6.59 3.33
C VAL A 115 9.58 -6.10 3.53
N HIS A 116 10.48 -6.63 2.73
CA HIS A 116 11.90 -6.34 2.78
C HIS A 116 12.36 -5.62 1.52
N LYS A 117 12.91 -4.42 1.71
CA LYS A 117 13.61 -3.69 0.67
C LYS A 117 15.09 -4.03 0.72
N LYS A 118 15.62 -4.54 -0.38
CA LYS A 118 17.05 -4.74 -0.60
C LYS A 118 17.68 -3.48 -1.18
N ASN A 119 18.97 -3.29 -0.94
CA ASN A 119 19.75 -2.10 -1.30
C ASN A 119 19.24 -1.39 -2.57
N LEU A 120 18.69 -0.19 -2.36
CA LEU A 120 18.27 0.74 -3.40
C LEU A 120 19.39 1.75 -3.54
N GLN A 121 19.98 1.88 -4.73
CA GLN A 121 20.98 2.91 -4.97
C GLN A 121 20.35 4.30 -4.77
N ASP A 122 21.18 5.26 -4.36
CA ASP A 122 20.76 6.59 -3.89
C ASP A 122 20.07 7.45 -4.97
N ASP A 123 20.14 7.03 -6.23
CA ASP A 123 19.68 7.74 -7.43
C ASP A 123 18.35 7.23 -8.00
N ALA A 124 17.46 6.67 -7.17
CA ALA A 124 16.28 5.97 -7.67
C ALA A 124 14.90 6.67 -7.50
N PRO A 125 14.67 7.94 -7.95
CA PRO A 125 13.32 8.54 -7.96
C PRO A 125 12.27 7.70 -8.68
N TRP A 126 12.69 6.83 -9.60
CA TRP A 126 11.81 5.97 -10.38
C TRP A 126 11.01 4.97 -9.54
N PHE A 127 11.44 4.66 -8.30
CA PHE A 127 10.66 3.82 -7.38
C PHE A 127 9.66 4.60 -6.53
N LEU A 128 9.68 5.94 -6.51
CA LEU A 128 8.72 6.74 -5.75
C LEU A 128 7.32 6.70 -6.37
N ASN A 129 6.30 6.66 -5.51
CA ASN A 129 4.91 6.61 -5.92
C ASN A 129 4.61 5.48 -6.92
N ARG A 130 4.99 4.26 -6.54
CA ARG A 130 4.83 3.05 -7.36
C ARG A 130 4.13 1.97 -6.57
N TYR A 131 3.27 1.23 -7.24
CA TYR A 131 2.75 -0.03 -6.73
C TYR A 131 3.81 -1.09 -6.92
N ILE A 132 4.13 -1.82 -5.86
CA ILE A 132 5.02 -2.97 -5.87
C ILE A 132 4.18 -4.19 -5.58
N LYS A 133 4.31 -5.20 -6.44
CA LYS A 133 3.71 -6.52 -6.30
C LYS A 133 4.85 -7.51 -6.05
N ILE A 134 4.82 -8.22 -4.92
CA ILE A 134 5.82 -9.22 -4.53
C ILE A 134 5.12 -10.56 -4.54
N HIS A 135 5.61 -11.52 -5.31
CA HIS A 135 5.05 -12.86 -5.34
C HIS A 135 5.52 -13.67 -4.13
N ILE A 136 4.59 -14.44 -3.57
CA ILE A 136 4.81 -15.28 -2.41
C ILE A 136 4.94 -16.72 -2.89
N SER A 137 6.12 -17.29 -2.76
CA SER A 137 6.41 -18.66 -3.18
C SER A 137 6.02 -19.68 -2.10
N ALA A 138 6.08 -19.31 -0.83
CA ALA A 138 5.67 -20.15 0.29
C ALA A 138 5.34 -19.30 1.53
N ALA A 139 4.54 -19.86 2.44
CA ALA A 139 4.28 -19.28 3.75
C ALA A 139 4.15 -20.36 4.82
N GLU A 140 4.70 -20.10 6.00
CA GLU A 140 4.44 -20.85 7.23
C GLU A 140 3.43 -20.07 8.05
N TYR A 141 2.39 -20.75 8.55
CA TYR A 141 1.32 -20.11 9.30
C TYR A 141 1.50 -20.24 10.81
N LYS A 142 1.04 -19.22 11.54
CA LYS A 142 0.92 -19.27 12.99
C LYS A 142 -0.23 -20.22 13.40
N GLY A 143 -0.21 -20.70 14.64
CA GLY A 143 -1.36 -21.38 15.24
C GLY A 143 -1.68 -22.78 14.66
N GLY A 144 -0.71 -23.46 14.06
CA GLY A 144 -0.87 -24.86 13.63
C GLY A 144 -1.62 -25.06 12.31
N TRP A 145 -1.83 -24.00 11.52
CA TRP A 145 -2.45 -24.07 10.19
C TRP A 145 -1.55 -24.73 9.12
N GLY A 146 -0.32 -25.11 9.48
CA GLY A 146 0.63 -25.77 8.61
C GLY A 146 1.35 -24.80 7.66
N ASN A 147 1.72 -25.31 6.49
CA ASN A 147 2.50 -24.58 5.49
C ASN A 147 1.73 -24.47 4.19
N TYR A 148 2.05 -23.42 3.45
CA TYR A 148 1.57 -23.15 2.12
C TYR A 148 2.74 -23.06 1.15
N ASN A 149 2.56 -23.67 -0.01
CA ASN A 149 3.46 -23.53 -1.15
C ASN A 149 2.64 -23.04 -2.33
N SER A 150 3.12 -21.99 -2.98
CA SER A 150 2.52 -21.48 -4.19
C SER A 150 2.79 -22.45 -5.34
N ASN A 151 1.77 -22.62 -6.20
CA ASN A 151 1.92 -23.27 -7.49
C ASN A 151 2.18 -22.24 -8.62
N GLY A 152 2.71 -21.06 -8.26
CA GLY A 152 2.96 -19.95 -9.17
C GLY A 152 1.71 -19.16 -9.57
N ARG A 153 0.67 -19.10 -8.73
CA ARG A 153 -0.55 -18.37 -9.10
C ARG A 153 -0.28 -16.88 -9.02
N ALA A 154 -0.75 -16.13 -10.01
CA ALA A 154 -0.52 -14.69 -10.09
C ALA A 154 -1.11 -13.88 -8.90
N ARG A 155 -2.06 -14.46 -8.15
CA ARG A 155 -2.65 -13.86 -6.94
C ARG A 155 -1.88 -14.23 -5.66
N ASP A 156 -0.95 -15.18 -5.70
CA ASP A 156 -0.10 -15.55 -4.56
C ASP A 156 0.96 -14.45 -4.37
N CYS A 157 0.54 -13.30 -3.87
CA CYS A 157 1.35 -12.10 -3.84
C CYS A 157 0.88 -11.18 -2.72
N VAL A 158 1.72 -10.19 -2.39
CA VAL A 158 1.39 -9.06 -1.54
C VAL A 158 1.67 -7.76 -2.29
N MET A 159 0.89 -6.71 -2.02
CA MET A 159 1.08 -5.39 -2.62
C MET A 159 1.37 -4.31 -1.59
N ILE A 160 2.28 -3.41 -1.97
CA ILE A 160 2.51 -2.14 -1.29
C ILE A 160 2.51 -1.01 -2.33
N ARG A 161 2.42 0.23 -1.84
CA ARG A 161 2.76 1.42 -2.60
C ARG A 161 3.98 2.07 -1.96
N THR A 162 4.92 2.55 -2.74
CA THR A 162 6.00 3.39 -2.22
C THR A 162 5.51 4.84 -2.07
N SER A 163 6.01 5.55 -1.06
CA SER A 163 5.69 6.95 -0.85
C SER A 163 6.12 7.83 -2.03
N SER A 164 5.55 9.03 -2.13
CA SER A 164 5.94 10.06 -3.09
C SER A 164 7.26 10.76 -2.75
N SER A 165 7.80 10.52 -1.55
CA SER A 165 9.06 11.10 -1.08
C SER A 165 9.86 10.09 -0.26
N PHE A 166 11.18 10.24 -0.22
CA PHE A 166 12.02 9.44 0.66
C PHE A 166 11.83 9.89 2.12
N ALA A 167 11.54 8.92 2.98
CA ALA A 167 11.42 9.14 4.41
C ALA A 167 11.59 7.78 5.12
N LYS A 168 12.00 7.83 6.39
CA LYS A 168 12.00 6.66 7.27
C LYS A 168 10.54 6.21 7.55
N PRO A 169 10.32 4.97 8.01
CA PRO A 169 8.98 4.46 8.33
C PRO A 169 8.18 5.38 9.29
N ASN A 170 8.86 6.00 10.25
CA ASN A 170 8.30 6.96 11.22
C ASN A 170 8.03 8.36 10.62
N GLY A 171 8.38 8.61 9.37
CA GLY A 171 8.16 9.88 8.68
C GLY A 171 9.29 10.90 8.76
N THR A 172 10.40 10.63 9.46
CA THR A 172 11.54 11.54 9.48
C THR A 172 12.35 11.47 8.18
N PRO A 173 13.14 12.49 7.84
CA PRO A 173 14.02 12.46 6.67
C PRO A 173 14.98 11.26 6.68
N CYS A 174 15.36 10.82 5.48
CA CYS A 174 16.50 9.91 5.32
C CYS A 174 17.79 10.67 5.65
N ALA A 175 18.73 9.97 6.29
CA ALA A 175 20.02 10.55 6.66
C ALA A 175 20.97 10.54 5.46
#